data_AF-A0A1T5FU50-F1
#
_entry.id   AF-A0A1T5FU50-F1
#
_cell.length_a   1.000
_cell.length_b   1.000
_cell.length_c   1.000
_cell.angle_alpha   90.00
_cell.angle_beta   90.00
_cell.angle_gamma   90.00
#
_symmetry.space_group_name_H-M   'P 1'
#
loop_
_entity.id
_entity.type
_entity.pdbx_description
1 polymer ?
#
loop_
_entity_poly.entity_id
_entity_poly.type
_entity_poly.pdbx_seq_one_letter_code
_entity_poly.pdbx_strand_id
1 'polypeptide(L)' 'MAKKEYSLAHTKWMCKYHIVFTPKYRRKIIYNQYKVDIRDIIKQ' A
#
# COMPACT_ATOMS: atom_id res chain seq x y z
N MET A 1 -6.96 9.54 15.18
CA MET A 1 -7.13 8.55 14.10
C MET A 1 -7.94 9.21 12.98
N ALA A 2 -7.39 9.33 11.76
CA ALA A 2 -8.06 10.08 10.70
C ALA A 2 -9.37 9.40 10.27
N LYS A 3 -10.47 10.15 10.38
CA LYS A 3 -11.87 9.80 10.06
C LYS A 3 -12.14 10.06 8.56
N LYS A 4 -11.34 9.46 7.68
CA LYS A 4 -11.55 9.55 6.24
C LYS A 4 -12.54 8.47 5.84
N GLU A 5 -13.79 8.87 5.64
CA GLU A 5 -14.90 8.01 5.20
C GLU A 5 -15.14 8.27 3.70
N TYR A 6 -15.25 7.20 2.92
CA TYR A 6 -15.64 7.27 1.51
C TYR A 6 -17.14 7.03 1.39
N SER A 7 -17.81 7.74 0.48
CA SER A 7 -19.27 7.63 0.30
C SER A 7 -19.70 7.70 -1.15
N LEU A 8 -20.64 6.84 -1.51
CA LEU A 8 -21.49 6.91 -2.70
C LEU A 8 -22.94 7.17 -2.29
N ALA A 9 -23.85 7.32 -3.26
CA ALA A 9 -25.26 7.64 -3.04
C ALA A 9 -25.97 6.73 -2.00
N HIS A 10 -25.56 5.46 -1.89
CA HIS A 10 -26.18 4.48 -1.00
C HIS A 10 -25.21 3.70 -0.12
N THR A 11 -23.92 4.04 -0.11
CA THR A 11 -22.92 3.30 0.67
C THR A 11 -21.87 4.23 1.26
N LYS A 12 -21.50 3.96 2.50
CA LYS A 12 -20.37 4.59 3.18
C LYS A 12 -19.43 3.49 3.65
N TRP A 13 -18.13 3.67 3.46
CA TRP A 13 -17.16 2.65 3.85
C TRP A 13 -15.83 3.26 4.28
N MET A 14 -15.09 2.45 5.03
CA MET A 14 -13.76 2.75 5.52
C MET A 14 -12.91 1.48 5.40
N CYS A 15 -12.38 1.25 4.19
CA CYS A 15 -11.60 0.06 3.89
C CYS A 15 -10.12 0.33 4.14
N LYS A 16 -9.66 0.08 5.37
CA LYS A 16 -8.23 0.13 5.73
C LYS A 16 -7.66 -1.29 5.78
N TYR A 17 -6.56 -1.51 5.08
CA TYR A 17 -5.90 -2.81 5.01
C TYR A 17 -4.42 -2.70 5.42
N HIS A 18 -3.92 -3.76 6.07
CA HIS A 18 -2.50 -3.95 6.33
C HIS A 18 -1.94 -4.94 5.32
N ILE A 19 -1.35 -4.42 4.24
CA ILE A 19 -0.82 -5.22 3.13
C ILE A 19 0.69 -5.38 3.33
N VAL A 20 1.17 -6.62 3.38
CA VAL A 20 2.59 -6.95 3.52
C VAL A 20 2.98 -7.94 2.43
N PHE A 21 4.09 -7.66 1.75
CA PHE A 21 4.69 -8.56 0.77
C PHE A 21 6.16 -8.76 1.09
N THR A 22 6.67 -9.94 0.77
CA THR A 22 8.06 -10.34 1.06
C THR A 22 8.72 -10.78 -0.24
N PRO A 23 9.97 -10.38 -0.51
CA PRO A 23 10.67 -10.81 -1.72
C PRO A 23 10.96 -12.32 -1.66
N LYS A 24 11.01 -12.97 -2.82
CA LYS A 24 11.42 -14.37 -2.92
C LYS A 24 12.77 -14.57 -2.23
N TYR A 25 12.87 -15.58 -1.36
CA TYR A 25 14.04 -15.85 -0.52
C TYR A 25 14.41 -14.75 0.49
N ARG A 26 13.50 -13.83 0.82
CA ARG A 26 13.72 -12.72 1.79
C ARG A 26 14.96 -11.86 1.48
N ARG A 27 15.31 -11.73 0.19
CA ARG A 27 16.45 -10.93 -0.24
C ARG A 27 16.23 -9.45 0.09
N LYS A 28 17.24 -8.76 0.60
CA LYS A 28 17.16 -7.33 0.97
C LYS A 28 17.23 -6.35 -0.22
N ILE A 29 17.00 -6.83 -1.46
CA ILE A 29 17.18 -6.04 -2.70
C ILE A 29 16.15 -4.89 -2.79
N ILE A 30 14.95 -5.10 -2.26
CA ILE A 30 13.87 -4.08 -2.20
C ILE A 30 14.35 -2.81 -1.48
N TYR A 31 15.23 -2.92 -0.49
CA TYR A 31 15.67 -1.77 0.30
C TYR A 31 16.77 -0.93 -0.35
N ASN A 32 17.48 -1.49 -1.34
CA ASN A 32 18.67 -0.87 -1.92
C ASN A 32 18.38 -0.31 -3.32
N GLN A 33 18.22 -1.19 -4.30
CA GLN A 33 18.07 -0.81 -5.71
C GLN A 33 16.64 -0.41 -6.03
N TYR A 34 15.67 -1.25 -5.68
CA TYR A 34 14.28 -1.10 -6.12
C TYR A 34 13.41 -0.23 -5.20
N LYS A 35 13.99 0.39 -4.18
CA LYS A 35 13.22 1.13 -3.17
C LYS A 35 12.45 2.30 -3.77
N VAL A 36 13.07 3.01 -4.71
CA VAL A 36 12.48 4.18 -5.36
C VAL A 36 11.42 3.74 -6.37
N ASP A 37 11.77 2.81 -7.25
CA ASP A 37 10.86 2.29 -8.29
C ASP A 37 9.59 1.69 -7.69
N ILE A 38 9.72 0.86 -6.65
CA ILE A 38 8.55 0.24 -5.97
C ILE A 38 7.66 1.31 -5.32
N ARG A 39 8.25 2.38 -4.78
CA ARG A 39 7.48 3.49 -4.19
C ARG A 39 6.67 4.22 -5.25
N ASP A 40 7.26 4.45 -6.43
CA ASP A 40 6.58 5.19 -7.50
C ASP A 40 5.51 4.33 -8.18
N ILE A 41 5.73 3.02 -8.32
CA ILE A 41 4.70 2.07 -8.79
C ILE A 41 3.48 2.01 -7.84
N ILE A 42 3.68 1.94 -6.52
CA ILE A 42 2.58 1.78 -5.55
C ILE A 42 1.78 3.07 -5.33
N LYS A 43 2.38 4.23 -5.57
CA LYS A 43 1.69 5.52 -5.43
C LYS A 43 0.66 5.78 -6.52
N GLN A 44 0.80 5.11 -7.65
CA GLN A 44 -0.08 5.23 -8.82
C GLN A 44 -1.44 4.61 -8.54
#